data_AF-A0A1F7PB83-F1
#
_entry.id   AF-A0A1F7PB83-F1
#
_cell.length_a   1.000
_cell.length_b   1.000
_cell.length_c   1.000
_cell.angle_alpha   90.00
_cell.angle_beta   90.00
_cell.angle_gamma   90.00
#
_symmetry.space_group_name_H-M   'P 1'
#
loop_
_entity.id
_entity.type
_entity.pdbx_description
1 polymer ?
#
loop_
_entity_poly.entity_id
_entity_poly.type
_entity_poly.pdbx_seq_one_letter_code
_entity_poly.pdbx_strand_id
1 'polypeptide(L)'
;MNDYFAVFGLPRKLRLDGEELQRRFYELSRVHHPDFHQGASEEAQARALSASALVNRAYRALRDPLGRVEYLVALEEGREGAATKPRAPMDLLEEMLEVQEALQEARAAGLDEASRQRLDA
;
A
#
# COMPACT_ATOMS: atom_id res chain seq x y z
N MET A 1 14.41 -3.00 -15.02
CA MET A 1 13.03 -2.91 -14.50
C MET A 1 13.12 -2.19 -13.17
N ASN A 2 12.51 -1.01 -13.02
CA ASN A 2 12.77 -0.13 -11.88
C ASN A 2 11.99 -0.59 -10.64
N ASP A 3 12.72 -1.12 -9.67
CA ASP A 3 12.22 -1.43 -8.32
C ASP A 3 11.71 -0.15 -7.63
N TYR A 4 10.50 -0.19 -7.06
CA TYR A 4 9.90 0.95 -6.36
C TYR A 4 10.71 1.39 -5.15
N PHE A 5 11.42 0.49 -4.47
CA PHE A 5 12.33 0.87 -3.38
C PHE A 5 13.51 1.68 -3.94
N ALA A 6 14.05 1.28 -5.09
CA ALA A 6 15.13 1.99 -5.77
C ALA A 6 14.72 3.37 -6.28
N VAL A 7 13.44 3.57 -6.68
CA VAL A 7 12.90 4.89 -7.06
C VAL A 7 13.09 5.92 -5.94
N PHE A 8 12.90 5.53 -4.68
CA PHE A 8 13.05 6.42 -3.52
C PHE A 8 14.42 6.33 -2.84
N GLY A 9 15.32 5.47 -3.33
CA GLY A 9 16.60 5.19 -2.67
C GLY A 9 16.44 4.52 -1.29
N LEU A 10 15.36 3.77 -1.10
CA LEU A 10 15.02 3.11 0.16
C LEU A 10 15.46 1.64 0.16
N PRO A 11 15.76 1.05 1.33
CA PRO A 11 16.05 -0.37 1.42
C PRO A 11 14.79 -1.21 1.24
N ARG A 12 14.92 -2.39 0.62
CA ARG A 12 13.85 -3.40 0.50
C ARG A 12 13.50 -4.00 1.86
N LYS A 13 12.60 -3.36 2.59
CA LYS A 13 12.17 -3.78 3.93
C LYS A 13 10.67 -3.72 4.06
N LEU A 14 10.10 -4.68 4.79
CA LEU A 14 8.67 -4.67 5.15
C LEU A 14 8.33 -3.56 6.15
N ARG A 15 9.27 -3.18 7.02
CA ARG A 15 9.18 -1.98 7.84
C ARG A 15 9.91 -0.85 7.14
N LEU A 16 9.13 0.09 6.61
CA LEU A 16 9.62 1.36 6.08
C LEU A 16 9.21 2.48 7.03
N ASP A 17 10.06 3.50 7.08
CA ASP A 17 9.71 4.79 7.65
C ASP A 17 8.76 5.52 6.68
N GLY A 18 7.52 5.75 7.14
CA GLY A 18 6.49 6.41 6.34
C GLY A 18 6.78 7.90 6.11
N GLU A 19 7.44 8.57 7.05
CA GLU A 19 7.78 9.99 6.93
C GLU A 19 8.89 10.18 5.89
N GLU A 20 9.93 9.34 5.94
CA GLU A 20 11.00 9.37 4.94
C GLU A 20 10.46 9.04 3.54
N LEU A 21 9.58 8.04 3.40
CA LEU A 21 8.93 7.73 2.11
C LEU A 21 8.14 8.93 1.58
N GLN A 22 7.35 9.59 2.44
CA GLN A 22 6.57 10.75 2.06
C GLN A 22 7.45 11.94 1.67
N ARG A 23 8.54 12.19 2.39
CA ARG A 23 9.51 13.23 2.06
C ARG A 23 10.13 13.01 0.68
N ARG A 24 10.62 11.80 0.41
CA ARG A 24 11.19 11.42 -0.90
C ARG A 24 10.18 11.53 -2.03
N PHE A 25 8.92 11.15 -1.76
CA PHE A 25 7.83 11.31 -2.72
C PHE A 25 7.62 12.77 -3.11
N TYR A 26 7.56 13.69 -2.16
CA TYR A 26 7.39 15.12 -2.48
C TYR A 26 8.59 15.70 -3.25
N GLU A 27 9.81 15.31 -2.88
CA GLU A 27 11.03 15.73 -3.59
C GLU A 27 11.00 15.31 -5.06
N LEU A 28 10.75 14.02 -5.33
CA LEU A 28 10.71 13.48 -6.69
C LEU A 28 9.50 13.99 -7.48
N SER A 29 8.35 14.14 -6.85
CA SER A 29 7.14 14.66 -7.50
C SER A 29 7.36 16.10 -7.98
N ARG A 30 8.12 16.91 -7.22
CA ARG A 30 8.44 18.27 -7.63
C ARG A 30 9.43 18.31 -8.80
N VAL A 31 10.41 17.41 -8.84
CA VAL A 31 11.39 17.33 -9.94
C VAL A 31 10.73 16.88 -11.26
N HIS A 32 9.81 15.93 -11.17
CA HIS A 32 9.16 15.31 -12.33
C HIS A 32 7.76 15.87 -12.63
N HIS A 33 7.34 16.95 -11.96
CA HIS A 33 5.99 17.49 -12.16
C HIS A 33 5.81 17.97 -13.60
N PRO A 34 4.76 17.53 -14.33
CA PRO A 34 4.52 17.94 -15.72
C PRO A 34 4.48 19.45 -15.92
N ASP A 35 4.01 20.20 -14.91
CA ASP A 35 3.94 21.67 -14.98
C ASP A 35 5.29 22.36 -15.18
N PHE A 36 6.39 21.78 -14.67
CA PHE A 36 7.72 22.34 -14.88
C PHE A 36 8.29 22.04 -16.27
N HIS A 37 7.64 21.17 -17.04
CA HIS A 37 8.11 20.71 -18.35
C HIS A 37 7.20 21.15 -19.51
N GLN A 38 6.16 21.95 -19.27
CA GLN A 38 5.21 22.40 -20.32
C GLN A 38 5.88 23.16 -21.47
N GLY A 39 7.01 23.83 -21.23
CA GLY A 39 7.80 24.51 -22.26
C GLY A 39 8.92 23.68 -22.89
N ALA A 40 9.08 22.42 -22.48
CA ALA A 40 10.13 21.53 -23.00
C ALA A 40 9.67 20.82 -24.28
N SER A 41 10.61 20.18 -24.99
CA SER A 41 10.31 19.30 -26.13
C SER A 41 9.30 18.20 -25.77
N GLU A 42 8.52 17.72 -26.73
CA GLU A 42 7.56 16.63 -26.54
C GLU A 42 8.18 15.38 -25.88
N GLU A 43 9.40 14.99 -26.27
CA GLU A 43 10.12 13.88 -25.66
C GLU A 43 10.44 14.11 -24.18
N ALA A 44 10.74 15.34 -23.79
CA ALA A 44 11.00 15.70 -22.40
C ALA A 44 9.70 15.70 -21.57
N GLN A 45 8.60 16.19 -22.13
CA GLN A 45 7.28 16.12 -21.51
C GLN A 45 6.82 14.68 -21.29
N ALA A 46 6.97 13.82 -22.31
CA ALA A 46 6.63 12.40 -22.21
C ALA A 46 7.46 11.68 -21.14
N ARG A 47 8.76 12.00 -21.03
CA ARG A 47 9.64 11.47 -19.98
C ARG A 47 9.22 11.93 -18.59
N ALA A 48 8.91 13.23 -18.42
CA ALA A 48 8.44 13.77 -17.14
C ALA A 48 7.12 13.12 -16.70
N LEU A 49 6.18 12.95 -17.63
CA LEU A 49 4.91 12.29 -17.38
C LEU A 49 5.10 10.82 -16.95
N SER A 50 5.93 10.07 -17.67
CA SER A 50 6.26 8.68 -17.33
C SER A 50 6.92 8.56 -15.96
N ALA A 51 7.89 9.44 -15.65
CA ALA A 51 8.56 9.47 -14.36
C ALA A 51 7.59 9.81 -13.21
N SER A 52 6.72 10.81 -13.40
CA SER A 52 5.68 11.16 -12.42
C SER A 52 4.70 10.01 -12.17
N ALA A 53 4.28 9.31 -13.23
CA ALA A 53 3.42 8.13 -13.10
C ALA A 53 4.10 7.00 -12.32
N LEU A 54 5.41 6.76 -12.57
CA LEU A 54 6.20 5.78 -11.84
C LEU A 54 6.31 6.13 -10.35
N VAL A 55 6.67 7.37 -10.02
CA VAL A 55 6.79 7.86 -8.63
C VAL A 55 5.47 7.70 -7.89
N ASN A 56 4.34 8.05 -8.51
CA ASN A 56 3.02 7.88 -7.93
C ASN A 56 2.66 6.41 -7.67
N ARG A 57 2.94 5.52 -8.63
CA ARG A 57 2.68 4.09 -8.48
C ARG A 57 3.53 3.48 -7.38
N ALA A 58 4.83 3.80 -7.36
CA ALA A 58 5.76 3.36 -6.34
C ALA A 58 5.33 3.81 -4.94
N TYR A 59 4.92 5.08 -4.79
CA TYR A 59 4.46 5.61 -3.51
C TYR A 59 3.21 4.89 -3.01
N ARG A 60 2.21 4.67 -3.87
CA ARG A 60 0.98 3.95 -3.49
C ARG A 60 1.28 2.52 -3.03
N ALA A 61 2.14 1.81 -3.74
CA ALA A 61 2.52 0.44 -3.40
C ALA A 61 3.29 0.36 -2.08
N LEU A 62 4.19 1.30 -1.80
CA LEU A 62 5.03 1.24 -0.59
C LEU A 62 4.39 1.86 0.66
N ARG A 63 3.43 2.78 0.49
CA ARG A 63 2.73 3.45 1.60
C ARG A 63 1.77 2.52 2.31
N ASP A 64 1.04 1.70 1.57
CA ASP A 64 0.14 0.70 2.15
C ASP A 64 0.94 -0.49 2.69
N PRO A 65 0.86 -0.85 3.99
CA PRO A 65 1.57 -1.99 4.53
C PRO A 65 1.27 -3.31 3.80
N LEU A 66 0.01 -3.52 3.40
CA LEU A 66 -0.39 -4.73 2.69
C LEU A 66 0.16 -4.73 1.26
N GLY A 67 -0.08 -3.66 0.50
CA GLY A 67 0.46 -3.49 -0.85
C GLY A 67 1.99 -3.59 -0.90
N ARG A 68 2.69 -3.15 0.15
CA ARG A 68 4.15 -3.29 0.26
C ARG A 68 4.57 -4.74 0.42
N VAL A 69 3.86 -5.51 1.23
CA VAL A 69 4.12 -6.96 1.39
C VAL A 69 3.86 -7.66 0.05
N GLU A 70 2.73 -7.41 -0.59
CA GLU A 70 2.38 -7.99 -1.89
C GLU A 70 3.45 -7.68 -2.94
N TYR A 71 3.91 -6.43 -3.01
CA TYR A 71 4.95 -6.01 -3.94
C TYR A 71 6.29 -6.69 -3.67
N LEU A 72 6.70 -6.78 -2.40
CA LEU A 72 7.98 -7.41 -2.03
C LEU A 72 7.97 -8.91 -2.32
N VAL A 73 6.84 -9.59 -2.07
CA VAL A 73 6.67 -11.01 -2.45
C VAL A 73 6.72 -11.17 -3.96
N ALA A 74 6.01 -10.33 -4.72
CA ALA A 74 6.04 -10.36 -6.19
C ALA A 74 7.46 -10.17 -6.76
N LEU A 75 8.28 -9.30 -6.15
CA LEU A 75 9.68 -9.11 -6.54
C LEU A 75 10.53 -10.36 -6.31
N GLU A 76 10.41 -11.00 -5.14
CA GLU A 76 11.19 -12.21 -4.80
C GLU A 76 10.73 -13.44 -5.60
N GLU A 77 9.43 -13.54 -5.90
CA GLU A 77 8.88 -14.61 -6.72
C GLU A 77 9.15 -14.44 -8.23
N GLY A 78 9.74 -13.31 -8.64
CA GLY A 78 9.92 -12.94 -10.04
C GLY A 78 8.60 -12.78 -10.81
N ARG A 79 7.48 -12.62 -10.09
CA ARG A 79 6.12 -12.52 -10.65
C ARG A 79 5.65 -11.08 -10.54
N GLU A 80 5.89 -10.27 -11.57
CA GLU A 80 5.22 -8.96 -11.70
C GLU A 80 3.74 -9.17 -12.08
N GLY A 81 2.88 -9.43 -11.10
CA GLY A 81 1.43 -9.43 -11.31
C GLY A 81 0.68 -10.54 -10.59
N ALA A 82 -0.49 -10.13 -10.05
CA ALA A 82 -1.55 -10.94 -9.46
C ALA A 82 -1.08 -12.25 -8.81
N ALA A 83 -0.72 -12.16 -7.53
CA ALA A 83 -0.65 -13.33 -6.68
C ALA A 83 -1.97 -14.11 -6.81
N THR A 84 -1.89 -15.37 -7.22
CA THR A 84 -3.01 -16.29 -7.11
C THR A 84 -3.34 -16.34 -5.62
N LYS A 85 -4.49 -15.78 -5.21
CA LYS A 85 -4.88 -15.79 -3.79
C LYS A 85 -4.90 -17.25 -3.33
N PRO A 86 -3.96 -17.67 -2.46
CA PRO A 86 -3.98 -19.05 -1.99
C PRO A 86 -5.27 -19.26 -1.22
N ARG A 87 -5.86 -20.45 -1.34
CA ARG A 87 -7.05 -20.80 -0.57
C ARG A 87 -6.64 -20.79 0.91
N ALA A 88 -7.39 -20.04 1.72
CA ALA A 88 -7.14 -19.98 3.16
C ALA A 88 -7.26 -21.39 3.78
N PRO A 89 -6.42 -21.75 4.77
CA PRO A 89 -6.56 -22.97 5.53
C PRO A 89 -7.95 -23.07 6.16
N MET A 90 -8.48 -24.28 6.32
CA MET A 90 -9.82 -24.50 6.90
C MET A 90 -9.92 -23.93 8.32
N ASP A 91 -8.93 -24.18 9.17
CA ASP A 91 -8.89 -23.70 10.55
C ASP A 91 -8.99 -22.17 10.63
N LEU A 92 -8.36 -21.44 9.69
CA LEU A 92 -8.46 -19.98 9.61
C LEU A 92 -9.86 -19.51 9.17
N LEU A 93 -10.50 -20.24 8.25
CA LEU A 93 -11.86 -19.94 7.81
C LEU A 93 -12.88 -20.16 8.94
N GLU A 94 -12.69 -21.18 9.75
CA GLU A 94 -13.49 -21.47 10.95
C GLU A 94 -13.34 -20.34 11.98
N GLU A 95 -12.11 -19.94 12.33
CA GLU A 95 -11.86 -18.82 13.24
C GLU A 95 -12.48 -17.51 12.73
N MET A 96 -12.37 -17.23 11.42
CA MET A 96 -13.00 -16.05 10.81
C MET A 96 -14.52 -16.09 10.90
N LEU A 97 -15.14 -17.25 10.73
CA LEU A 97 -16.59 -17.42 10.86
C LEU A 97 -17.04 -17.13 12.30
N GLU A 98 -16.36 -17.70 13.30
CA GLU A 98 -16.65 -17.48 14.72
C GLU A 98 -16.57 -15.98 15.09
N VAL A 99 -15.52 -15.29 14.62
CA VAL A 99 -15.36 -13.85 14.83
C VAL A 99 -16.50 -13.05 14.17
N GLN A 100 -16.93 -13.44 12.97
CA GLN A 100 -18.05 -12.77 12.31
C GLN A 100 -19.37 -13.01 13.04
N GLU A 101 -19.64 -14.22 13.52
CA GLU A 101 -20.83 -14.55 14.31
C GLU A 101 -20.87 -13.72 15.60
N ALA A 102 -19.77 -13.69 16.36
CA ALA A 102 -19.66 -12.87 17.57
C ALA A 102 -19.88 -11.36 17.29
N LEU A 103 -19.38 -10.85 16.16
CA LEU A 103 -19.60 -9.48 15.74
C LEU A 103 -21.07 -9.21 15.38
N GLN A 104 -21.74 -10.15 14.72
CA GLN A 104 -23.18 -10.04 14.41
C GLN A 104 -24.01 -10.08 15.68
N GLU A 105 -23.71 -10.98 16.63
CA GLU A 105 -24.35 -11.03 17.94
C GLU A 105 -24.18 -9.72 18.71
N ALA A 106 -22.97 -9.16 18.77
CA ALA A 106 -22.71 -7.87 19.41
C ALA A 106 -23.48 -6.72 18.76
N ARG A 107 -23.64 -6.74 17.43
CA ARG A 107 -24.43 -5.75 16.69
C ARG A 107 -25.94 -5.93 16.91
N ALA A 108 -26.41 -7.17 16.98
CA ALA A 108 -27.82 -7.53 17.12
C ALA A 108 -28.33 -7.37 18.56
N ALA A 109 -27.48 -7.62 19.55
CA ALA A 109 -27.79 -7.40 20.97
C ALA A 109 -28.02 -5.91 21.29
N GLY A 110 -27.57 -5.00 20.42
CA GLY A 110 -27.44 -3.59 20.74
C GLY A 110 -26.36 -3.40 21.80
N LEU A 111 -25.58 -2.32 21.71
CA LEU A 111 -24.66 -1.97 22.78
C LEU A 111 -25.47 -1.74 24.07
N ASP A 112 -25.53 -2.75 24.93
CA ASP A 112 -26.02 -2.59 26.29
C ASP A 112 -25.06 -1.65 27.02
N GLU A 113 -25.60 -0.89 27.98
CA GLU A 113 -24.85 0.16 28.69
C GLU A 113 -23.56 -0.41 29.34
N ALA A 114 -23.58 -1.69 29.71
CA ALA A 114 -22.47 -2.41 30.30
C ALA A 114 -21.35 -2.79 29.30
N SER A 115 -21.62 -2.91 28.00
CA SER A 115 -20.59 -3.14 26.99
C SER A 115 -19.97 -1.84 26.48
N ARG A 116 -20.73 -0.72 26.47
CA ARG A 116 -20.15 0.62 26.21
C ARG A 116 -19.09 1.00 27.24
N GLN A 117 -19.40 0.84 28.52
CA GLN A 117 -18.47 1.19 29.61
C GLN A 117 -17.17 0.37 29.63
N ARG A 118 -17.16 -0.84 29.04
CA ARG A 118 -15.96 -1.69 28.94
C ARG A 118 -15.07 -1.36 27.75
N LEU A 119 -15.61 -0.69 26.73
CA LEU A 119 -14.85 -0.28 25.55
C LEU A 119 -14.22 1.12 25.71
N ASP A 120 -14.74 1.93 26.63
CA ASP A 120 -14.26 3.29 26.93
C ASP A 120 -13.21 3.36 28.08
N ALA A 121 -12.79 2.22 28.64
CA ALA A 121 -11.80 2.10 29.72
C ALA A 121 -10.51 1.44 29.23
#